data_AF-A0A840RW61-F1
#
_entry.id   AF-A0A840RW61-F1
#
_cell.length_a   1.000
_cell.length_b   1.000
_cell.length_c   1.000
_cell.angle_alpha   90.00
_cell.angle_beta   90.00
_cell.angle_gamma   90.00
#
_symmetry.space_group_name_H-M   'P 1'
#
loop_
_entity.id
_entity.type
_entity.pdbx_description
1 polymer ?
#
loop_
_entity_poly.entity_id
_entity_poly.type
_entity_poly.pdbx_seq_one_letter_code
_entity_poly.pdbx_strand_id
1 'polypeptide(L)'
;MINSTFKRNDSGVLRTAKPKPSKPTLALKPKTRKCKVCRTPFIIFNSMTNVKWCSPECGLALSQRIIAKGVSKQKGIERKDITVRRNAIKPMAKRLSETQTVINRYVRLRDHFLPCVSCDKPASWNGQWHASHYKSTGSNSALRFNLWNIHKSCSVCNNYLSGNIGEYIPELAFRVGKDRLIWLNNHPRSRTYTPEYLDRMKRIFSKKCSRLMKLIDGLVVGMVDELDYQQPINRIEYAGKKS
;
A
#
# COMPACT_ATOMS: atom_id res chain seq x y z
N MET A 1 47.97 -68.96 -57.17
CA MET A 1 46.90 -69.70 -57.88
C MET A 1 45.71 -68.77 -58.02
N ILE A 2 45.52 -68.26 -59.24
CA ILE A 2 44.51 -67.26 -59.60
C ILE A 2 43.35 -68.06 -60.21
N ASN A 3 42.13 -68.00 -59.65
CA ASN A 3 40.94 -68.50 -60.35
C ASN A 3 39.86 -67.42 -60.39
N SER A 4 39.96 -66.67 -61.49
CA SER A 4 38.93 -65.83 -62.09
C SER A 4 37.75 -66.68 -62.56
N THR A 5 36.53 -66.34 -62.15
CA THR A 5 35.31 -66.76 -62.87
C THR A 5 34.53 -65.52 -63.29
N PHE A 6 35.11 -64.78 -64.22
CA PHE A 6 34.44 -63.70 -64.92
C PHE A 6 33.57 -64.31 -66.05
N LYS A 7 32.25 -64.46 -65.81
CA LYS A 7 31.30 -64.69 -66.91
C LYS A 7 31.17 -63.36 -67.68
N ARG A 8 31.63 -63.38 -68.94
CA ARG A 8 31.45 -62.29 -69.90
C ARG A 8 30.07 -62.41 -70.53
N ASN A 9 29.41 -61.28 -70.73
CA ASN A 9 28.19 -61.17 -71.51
C ASN A 9 28.57 -60.40 -72.78
N ASP A 10 28.29 -60.97 -73.94
CA ASP A 10 28.62 -60.43 -75.26
C ASP A 10 27.71 -59.26 -75.64
N SER A 11 27.98 -58.10 -75.05
CA SER A 11 27.54 -56.79 -75.56
C SER A 11 28.31 -55.73 -74.78
N GLY A 12 29.41 -55.23 -75.36
CA GLY A 12 30.33 -54.26 -74.74
C GLY A 12 29.69 -52.90 -74.44
N VAL A 13 28.80 -52.86 -73.45
CA VAL A 13 28.24 -51.62 -72.89
C VAL A 13 28.39 -51.70 -71.38
N LEU A 14 29.32 -50.92 -70.82
CA LEU A 14 29.37 -50.65 -69.38
C LEU A 14 28.06 -49.98 -68.97
N ARG A 15 27.14 -50.75 -68.37
CA ARG A 15 26.00 -50.15 -67.67
C ARG A 15 26.51 -49.61 -66.35
N THR A 16 26.69 -48.30 -66.26
CA THR A 16 26.88 -47.63 -64.98
C THR A 16 25.67 -47.93 -64.09
N ALA A 17 25.91 -48.46 -62.89
CA ALA A 17 24.85 -48.58 -61.91
C ALA A 17 24.32 -47.18 -61.63
N LYS A 18 23.05 -46.91 -61.98
CA LYS A 18 22.40 -45.63 -61.67
C LYS A 18 22.53 -45.38 -60.16
N PRO A 19 23.02 -44.22 -59.71
CA PRO A 19 23.05 -43.91 -58.29
C PRO A 19 21.62 -44.02 -57.75
N LYS A 20 21.41 -44.80 -56.69
CA LYS A 20 20.11 -44.87 -56.02
C LYS A 20 19.69 -43.44 -55.71
N PRO A 21 18.45 -43.02 -56.05
CA PRO A 21 17.99 -41.69 -55.72
C PRO A 21 18.11 -41.52 -54.20
N SER A 22 18.89 -40.54 -53.76
CA SER A 22 18.89 -40.15 -52.35
C SER A 22 17.44 -39.78 -52.02
N LYS A 23 16.88 -40.41 -50.97
CA LYS A 23 15.54 -40.08 -50.50
C LYS A 23 15.47 -38.55 -50.32
N PRO A 24 14.45 -37.86 -50.87
CA PRO A 24 14.33 -36.43 -50.65
C PRO A 24 14.21 -36.20 -49.16
N THR A 25 15.19 -35.50 -48.58
CA THR A 25 15.14 -35.06 -47.19
C THR A 25 13.84 -34.27 -47.03
N LEU A 26 12.89 -34.76 -46.25
CA LEU A 26 11.59 -34.11 -46.05
C LEU A 26 11.86 -32.65 -45.67
N ALA A 27 11.56 -31.71 -46.58
CA ALA A 27 11.76 -30.29 -46.32
C ALA A 27 10.87 -29.92 -45.13
N LEU A 28 11.49 -29.64 -43.98
CA LEU A 28 10.73 -29.29 -42.79
C LEU A 28 9.98 -27.99 -43.06
N LYS A 29 8.64 -28.07 -43.05
CA LYS A 29 7.76 -26.91 -43.23
C LYS A 29 8.11 -25.84 -42.19
N PRO A 30 8.37 -24.59 -42.61
CA PRO A 30 8.71 -23.55 -41.67
C PRO A 30 7.47 -23.18 -40.85
N LYS A 31 7.66 -23.06 -39.53
CA LYS A 31 6.56 -22.77 -38.60
C LYS A 31 6.30 -21.26 -38.61
N THR A 32 5.06 -20.83 -38.33
CA THR A 32 4.71 -19.40 -38.21
C THR A 32 4.39 -19.04 -36.76
N ARG A 33 4.74 -17.81 -36.34
CA ARG A 33 4.43 -17.26 -35.00
C ARG A 33 4.08 -15.78 -35.08
N LYS A 34 3.42 -15.25 -34.05
CA LYS A 34 3.16 -13.80 -33.89
C LYS A 34 4.25 -13.12 -33.07
N CYS A 35 4.71 -11.95 -33.52
CA CYS A 35 5.69 -11.13 -32.81
C CYS A 35 5.15 -10.65 -31.45
N LYS A 36 5.95 -10.74 -30.38
CA LYS A 36 5.52 -10.25 -29.05
C LYS A 36 5.48 -8.72 -28.90
N VAL A 37 6.03 -7.98 -29.87
CA VAL A 37 6.05 -6.51 -29.83
C VAL A 37 4.94 -5.93 -30.70
N CYS A 38 4.92 -6.23 -32.00
CA CYS A 38 3.98 -5.68 -32.97
C CYS A 38 2.86 -6.64 -33.41
N ARG A 39 2.86 -7.90 -32.93
CA ARG A 39 1.86 -8.94 -33.22
C ARG A 39 1.76 -9.43 -34.68
N THR A 40 2.60 -8.94 -35.59
CA THR A 40 2.66 -9.42 -36.97
C THR A 40 3.08 -10.90 -37.02
N PRO A 41 2.47 -11.71 -37.91
CA PRO A 41 2.92 -13.08 -38.14
C PRO A 41 4.26 -13.08 -38.87
N PHE A 42 5.18 -13.96 -38.47
CA PHE A 42 6.47 -14.14 -39.11
C PHE A 42 6.84 -15.62 -39.15
N ILE A 43 7.73 -15.96 -40.09
CA ILE A 43 8.20 -17.32 -40.32
C ILE A 43 9.41 -17.59 -39.42
N ILE A 44 9.42 -18.74 -38.75
CA ILE A 44 10.54 -19.22 -37.96
C ILE A 44 11.18 -20.43 -38.63
N PHE A 45 12.50 -20.38 -38.78
CA PHE A 45 13.28 -21.54 -39.19
C PHE A 45 13.50 -22.46 -37.99
N ASN A 46 13.65 -23.76 -38.22
CA ASN A 46 13.69 -24.75 -37.14
C ASN A 46 14.80 -24.54 -36.10
N SER A 47 15.92 -23.91 -36.48
CA SER A 47 16.99 -23.52 -35.54
C SER A 47 16.62 -22.34 -34.62
N MET A 48 15.53 -21.61 -34.92
CA MET A 48 15.13 -20.36 -34.25
C MET A 48 13.84 -20.55 -33.42
N THR A 49 13.64 -21.71 -32.82
CA THR A 49 12.45 -22.03 -31.99
C THR A 49 12.26 -21.11 -30.79
N ASN A 50 13.30 -20.39 -30.32
CA ASN A 50 13.19 -19.45 -29.19
C ASN A 50 12.91 -17.99 -29.60
N VAL A 51 12.94 -17.66 -30.89
CA VAL A 51 12.76 -16.28 -31.38
C VAL A 51 11.29 -15.87 -31.29
N LYS A 52 11.04 -14.76 -30.58
CA LYS A 52 9.69 -14.24 -30.23
C LYS A 52 9.39 -12.89 -30.89
N TRP A 53 10.22 -12.44 -31.81
CA TRP A 53 10.16 -11.14 -32.48
C TRP A 53 10.36 -11.30 -33.98
N CYS A 54 9.81 -10.39 -34.80
CA CYS A 54 9.85 -10.47 -36.25
C CYS A 54 11.04 -9.73 -36.90
N SER A 55 11.66 -8.76 -36.21
CA SER A 55 12.75 -7.92 -36.74
C SER A 55 13.75 -7.56 -35.63
N PRO A 56 15.01 -7.18 -35.96
CA PRO A 56 15.99 -6.74 -34.97
C PRO A 56 15.46 -5.66 -34.01
N GLU A 57 14.71 -4.69 -34.53
CA GLU A 57 14.06 -3.63 -33.74
C GLU A 57 13.08 -4.19 -32.71
N CYS A 58 12.20 -5.11 -33.13
CA CYS A 58 11.28 -5.79 -32.22
C CYS A 58 12.03 -6.67 -31.20
N GLY A 59 13.20 -7.21 -31.57
CA GLY A 59 14.08 -7.94 -30.65
C GLY A 59 14.65 -7.04 -29.56
N LEU A 60 15.18 -5.87 -29.94
CA LEU A 60 15.67 -4.85 -29.02
C LEU A 60 14.57 -4.35 -28.07
N ALA A 61 13.41 -3.98 -28.61
CA ALA A 61 12.28 -3.52 -27.80
C ALA A 61 11.78 -4.58 -26.82
N LEU A 62 11.74 -5.85 -27.22
CA LEU A 62 11.37 -6.96 -26.33
C LEU A 62 12.42 -7.17 -25.23
N SER A 63 13.71 -7.11 -25.58
CA SER A 63 14.82 -7.21 -24.63
C SER A 63 14.75 -6.10 -23.57
N GLN A 64 14.58 -4.84 -24.00
CA GLN A 64 14.42 -3.69 -23.09
C GLN A 64 13.23 -3.87 -22.14
N ARG A 65 12.07 -4.35 -22.62
CA ARG A 65 10.90 -4.64 -21.77
C ARG A 65 11.20 -5.74 -20.73
N ILE A 66 11.94 -6.77 -21.11
CA ILE A 66 12.32 -7.86 -20.20
C ILE A 66 13.29 -7.34 -19.14
N ILE A 67 14.30 -6.56 -19.54
CA ILE A 67 15.27 -5.94 -18.64
C ILE A 67 14.56 -5.00 -17.66
N ALA A 68 13.69 -4.10 -18.14
CA ALA A 68 12.94 -3.17 -17.29
C ALA A 68 12.06 -3.91 -16.25
N LYS A 69 11.39 -4.99 -16.67
CA LYS A 69 10.62 -5.85 -15.74
C LYS A 69 11.52 -6.55 -14.74
N GLY A 70 12.68 -7.05 -15.17
CA GLY A 70 13.69 -7.68 -14.31
C GLY A 70 14.20 -6.71 -13.24
N VAL A 71 14.59 -5.49 -13.65
CA VAL A 71 15.02 -4.42 -12.74
C VAL A 71 13.93 -4.04 -11.74
N SER A 72 12.69 -3.86 -12.20
CA SER A 72 11.55 -3.54 -11.32
C SER A 72 11.28 -4.66 -10.31
N LYS A 73 11.29 -5.92 -10.75
CA LYS A 73 11.13 -7.09 -9.88
C LYS A 73 12.25 -7.17 -8.84
N GLN A 74 13.50 -6.97 -9.27
CA GLN A 74 14.66 -6.99 -8.37
C GLN A 74 14.57 -5.89 -7.32
N LYS A 75 14.27 -4.65 -7.73
CA LYS A 75 14.01 -3.53 -6.80
C LYS A 75 12.87 -3.85 -5.82
N GLY A 76 11.83 -4.53 -6.27
CA GLY A 76 10.73 -4.97 -5.42
C GLY A 76 11.16 -5.99 -4.35
N ILE A 77 12.00 -6.96 -4.73
CA ILE A 77 12.56 -7.96 -3.81
C ILE A 77 13.49 -7.28 -2.79
N GLU A 78 14.40 -6.43 -3.27
CA GLU A 78 15.34 -5.71 -2.43
C GLU A 78 14.63 -4.81 -1.40
N ARG A 79 13.58 -4.09 -1.80
CA ARG A 79 12.76 -3.27 -0.89
C ARG A 79 12.08 -4.09 0.20
N LYS A 80 11.57 -5.28 -0.14
CA LYS A 80 10.98 -6.21 0.83
C LYS A 80 12.03 -6.72 1.80
N ASP A 81 13.17 -7.15 1.30
CA ASP A 81 14.27 -7.64 2.12
C ASP A 81 14.82 -6.57 3.08
N ILE A 82 15.06 -5.35 2.59
CA ILE A 82 15.43 -4.19 3.42
C ILE A 82 14.38 -3.94 4.51
N THR A 83 13.09 -4.06 4.19
CA THR A 83 12.00 -3.86 5.15
C THR A 83 11.99 -4.95 6.22
N VAL A 84 12.19 -6.22 5.84
CA VAL A 84 12.29 -7.34 6.79
C VAL A 84 13.49 -7.14 7.70
N ARG A 85 14.68 -6.89 7.14
CA ARG A 85 15.91 -6.63 7.91
C ARG A 85 15.73 -5.45 8.86
N ARG A 86 15.18 -4.33 8.39
CA ARG A 86 14.90 -3.13 9.21
C ARG A 86 13.92 -3.43 10.34
N ASN A 87 12.92 -4.27 10.12
CA ASN A 87 11.97 -4.65 11.17
C ASN A 87 12.57 -5.63 12.18
N ALA A 88 13.44 -6.55 11.74
CA ALA A 88 14.12 -7.50 12.60
C ALA A 88 15.00 -6.79 13.65
N ILE A 89 15.78 -5.79 13.22
CA ILE A 89 16.67 -5.03 14.11
C ILE A 89 16.00 -3.80 14.76
N LYS A 90 14.66 -3.67 14.66
CA LYS A 90 13.97 -2.47 15.11
C LYS A 90 13.97 -2.37 16.65
N PRO A 91 14.55 -1.29 17.24
CA PRO A 91 14.58 -1.12 18.68
C PRO A 91 13.17 -0.96 19.28
N MET A 92 13.00 -1.40 20.53
CA MET A 92 11.72 -1.31 21.25
C MET A 92 11.20 0.12 21.39
N ALA A 93 12.08 1.08 21.69
CA ALA A 93 11.71 2.49 21.78
C ALA A 93 11.09 3.02 20.47
N LYS A 94 11.62 2.58 19.32
CA LYS A 94 11.08 2.93 18.01
C LYS A 94 9.71 2.30 17.77
N ARG A 95 9.50 1.04 18.16
CA ARG A 95 8.19 0.37 18.09
C ARG A 95 7.14 1.08 18.94
N LEU A 96 7.51 1.47 20.16
CA LEU A 96 6.65 2.24 21.06
C LEU A 96 6.26 3.59 20.46
N SER A 97 7.24 4.33 19.92
CA SER A 97 7.02 5.62 19.27
C SER A 97 6.11 5.50 18.04
N GLU A 98 6.41 4.58 17.11
CA GLU A 98 5.58 4.34 15.93
C GLU A 98 4.13 3.96 16.30
N THR A 99 3.94 3.18 17.36
CA THR A 99 2.61 2.79 17.86
C THR A 99 1.87 3.99 18.46
N GLN A 100 2.57 4.80 19.27
CA GLN A 100 2.03 6.03 19.85
C GLN A 100 1.57 7.01 18.78
N THR A 101 2.37 7.22 17.72
CA THR A 101 2.01 8.12 16.61
C THR A 101 0.68 7.72 15.96
N VAL A 102 0.48 6.41 15.72
CA VAL A 102 -0.74 5.91 15.09
C VAL A 102 -1.95 6.04 16.03
N ILE A 103 -1.79 5.76 17.33
CA ILE A 103 -2.86 5.92 18.32
C ILE A 103 -3.20 7.40 18.52
N ASN A 104 -2.21 8.29 18.57
CA ASN A 104 -2.42 9.74 18.67
C ASN A 104 -3.15 10.28 17.43
N ARG A 105 -2.86 9.74 16.24
CA ARG A 105 -3.65 10.04 15.03
C ARG A 105 -5.09 9.55 15.19
N TYR A 106 -5.27 8.32 15.66
CA TYR A 106 -6.62 7.78 15.88
C TYR A 106 -7.43 8.64 16.86
N VAL A 107 -6.86 9.05 17.98
CA VAL A 107 -7.57 9.89 18.97
C VAL A 107 -8.01 11.21 18.37
N ARG A 108 -7.15 11.87 17.60
CA ARG A 108 -7.51 13.13 16.91
C ARG A 108 -8.64 12.94 15.90
N LEU A 109 -8.70 11.79 15.22
CA LEU A 109 -9.79 11.45 14.31
C LEU A 109 -11.07 11.07 15.07
N ARG A 110 -10.97 10.28 16.14
CA ARG A 110 -12.10 9.90 17.01
C ARG A 110 -12.78 11.15 17.58
N ASP A 111 -11.98 12.11 18.05
CA ASP A 111 -12.44 13.33 18.70
C ASP A 111 -12.53 14.50 17.70
N HIS A 112 -12.63 14.24 16.40
CA HIS A 112 -12.54 15.28 15.36
C HIS A 112 -13.54 16.42 15.60
N PHE A 113 -14.79 16.08 15.92
CA PHE A 113 -15.88 17.04 16.16
C PHE A 113 -16.01 17.51 17.63
N LEU A 114 -15.14 17.06 18.53
CA LEU A 114 -15.17 17.48 19.95
C LEU A 114 -14.31 18.73 20.17
N PRO A 115 -14.63 19.59 21.15
CA PRO A 115 -13.73 20.69 21.54
C PRO A 115 -12.47 20.16 22.23
N CYS A 116 -11.54 21.07 22.53
CA CYS A 116 -10.38 20.77 23.37
C CYS A 116 -10.84 20.15 24.70
N VAL A 117 -10.13 19.12 25.18
CA VAL A 117 -10.48 18.46 26.45
C VAL A 117 -10.17 19.28 27.70
N SER A 118 -9.36 20.33 27.59
CA SER A 118 -8.90 21.11 28.75
C SER A 118 -9.12 22.63 28.63
N CYS A 119 -9.88 23.10 27.63
CA CYS A 119 -10.27 24.51 27.48
C CYS A 119 -11.43 24.67 26.47
N ASP A 120 -11.96 25.88 26.33
CA ASP A 120 -13.17 26.17 25.54
C ASP A 120 -12.94 26.29 24.03
N LYS A 121 -11.78 25.87 23.52
CA LYS A 121 -11.51 25.95 22.08
C LYS A 121 -12.43 24.97 21.32
N PRO A 122 -13.29 25.47 20.42
CA PRO A 122 -14.24 24.63 19.70
C PRO A 122 -13.54 23.70 18.72
N ALA A 123 -14.25 22.69 18.22
CA ALA A 123 -13.71 21.75 17.23
C ALA A 123 -13.21 22.45 15.94
N SER A 124 -13.82 23.58 15.58
CA SER A 124 -13.46 24.42 14.42
C SER A 124 -12.23 25.31 14.64
N TRP A 125 -11.60 25.29 15.82
CA TRP A 125 -10.41 26.09 16.07
C TRP A 125 -9.26 25.68 15.12
N ASN A 126 -8.75 26.65 14.36
CA ASN A 126 -7.79 26.46 13.28
C ASN A 126 -6.32 26.30 13.75
N GLY A 127 -6.10 25.76 14.94
CA GLY A 127 -4.77 25.54 15.49
C GLY A 127 -4.34 24.08 15.48
N GLN A 128 -3.13 23.83 15.99
CA GLN A 128 -2.59 22.48 16.01
C GLN A 128 -3.24 21.62 17.11
N TRP A 129 -3.82 20.50 16.71
CA TRP A 129 -4.40 19.50 17.61
C TRP A 129 -3.41 18.37 17.95
N HIS A 130 -3.35 18.04 19.24
CA HIS A 130 -2.56 16.96 19.81
C HIS A 130 -3.45 15.92 20.51
N ALA A 131 -2.85 14.80 20.90
CA ALA A 131 -3.49 13.78 21.74
C ALA A 131 -2.83 13.87 23.13
N SER A 132 -3.53 14.48 24.08
CA SER A 132 -3.04 14.72 25.45
C SER A 132 -3.35 13.52 26.35
N HIS A 133 -2.37 13.14 27.16
CA HIS A 133 -2.49 12.07 28.15
C HIS A 133 -2.86 12.66 29.51
N TYR A 134 -3.93 12.18 30.13
CA TYR A 134 -4.30 12.56 31.50
C TYR A 134 -3.23 12.11 32.52
N LYS A 135 -2.85 10.83 32.47
CA LYS A 135 -1.67 10.28 33.16
C LYS A 135 -0.52 10.15 32.18
N SER A 136 0.61 10.81 32.47
CA SER A 136 1.75 10.89 31.55
C SER A 136 2.36 9.51 31.26
N THR A 137 2.87 9.34 30.04
CA THR A 137 3.44 8.05 29.60
C THR A 137 4.79 7.70 30.26
N GLY A 138 5.44 8.69 30.88
CA GLY A 138 6.69 8.53 31.62
C GLY A 138 6.46 7.93 33.01
N SER A 139 5.43 8.39 33.73
CA SER A 139 5.10 7.89 35.07
C SER A 139 4.10 6.73 35.07
N ASN A 140 3.33 6.55 33.97
CA ASN A 140 2.27 5.55 33.86
C ASN A 140 2.34 4.80 32.52
N SER A 141 3.37 3.96 32.34
CA SER A 141 3.58 3.21 31.09
C SER A 141 2.45 2.22 30.77
N ALA A 142 1.72 1.74 31.78
CA ALA A 142 0.53 0.91 31.60
C ALA A 142 -0.62 1.62 30.89
N LEU A 143 -0.75 2.94 31.07
CA LEU A 143 -1.82 3.75 30.49
C LEU A 143 -1.42 4.41 29.16
N ARG A 144 -0.21 4.14 28.66
CA ARG A 144 0.37 4.75 27.44
C ARG A 144 -0.55 4.68 26.22
N PHE A 145 -1.24 3.55 26.06
CA PHE A 145 -2.11 3.26 24.91
C PHE A 145 -3.59 3.13 25.31
N ASN A 146 -3.95 3.42 26.57
CA ASN A 146 -5.32 3.32 27.04
C ASN A 146 -6.13 4.50 26.50
N LEU A 147 -7.20 4.23 25.75
CA LEU A 147 -8.01 5.27 25.10
C LEU A 147 -8.84 6.13 26.07
N TRP A 148 -9.07 5.67 27.31
CA TRP A 148 -9.66 6.49 28.37
C TRP A 148 -8.67 7.50 28.93
N ASN A 149 -7.38 7.30 28.70
CA ASN A 149 -6.32 8.19 29.17
C ASN A 149 -5.95 9.27 28.14
N ILE A 150 -6.44 9.18 26.89
CA ILE A 150 -5.95 9.99 25.77
C ILE A 150 -7.11 10.67 25.04
N HIS A 151 -7.04 12.00 24.91
CA HIS A 151 -8.07 12.82 24.27
C HIS A 151 -7.47 13.95 23.44
N LYS A 152 -8.24 14.48 22.49
CA LYS A 152 -7.81 15.65 21.70
C LYS A 152 -7.65 16.90 22.58
N SER A 153 -6.51 17.56 22.45
CA SER A 153 -6.17 18.81 23.13
C SER A 153 -5.51 19.79 22.17
N CYS A 154 -5.74 21.09 22.37
CA CYS A 154 -5.03 22.12 21.62
C CYS A 154 -3.54 22.15 21.99
N SER A 155 -2.70 22.69 21.12
CA SER A 155 -1.26 22.85 21.34
C SER A 155 -0.93 23.70 22.57
N VAL A 156 -1.74 24.72 22.87
CA VAL A 156 -1.56 25.57 24.05
C VAL A 156 -1.64 24.75 25.34
N CYS A 157 -2.75 24.04 25.56
CA CYS A 157 -2.94 23.20 26.74
C CYS A 157 -1.93 22.05 26.79
N ASN A 158 -1.65 21.41 25.65
CA ASN A 158 -0.80 20.21 25.62
C ASN A 158 0.69 20.53 25.83
N ASN A 159 1.22 21.58 25.20
CA ASN A 159 2.66 21.84 25.18
C ASN A 159 3.10 22.83 26.26
N TYR A 160 2.27 23.82 26.59
CA TYR A 160 2.66 24.93 27.48
C TYR A 160 2.03 24.84 28.87
N LEU A 161 0.89 24.17 29.02
CA LEU A 161 0.19 24.01 30.30
C LEU A 161 0.27 22.58 30.85
N SER A 162 1.22 21.76 30.36
CA SER A 162 1.41 20.38 30.81
C SER A 162 0.14 19.52 30.77
N GLY A 163 -0.68 19.70 29.73
CA GLY A 163 -1.97 19.01 29.56
C GLY A 163 -3.16 19.70 30.22
N ASN A 164 -2.93 20.77 30.98
CA ASN A 164 -3.91 21.53 31.76
C ASN A 164 -4.83 20.60 32.58
N ILE A 165 -4.22 19.78 33.44
CA ILE A 165 -4.87 18.64 34.08
C ILE A 165 -6.05 19.03 34.98
N GLY A 166 -6.00 20.21 35.62
CA GLY A 166 -7.10 20.71 36.46
C GLY A 166 -8.41 20.80 35.67
N GLU A 167 -8.37 21.46 34.51
CA GLU A 167 -9.51 21.59 33.60
C GLU A 167 -9.84 20.29 32.85
N TYR A 168 -8.85 19.40 32.67
CA TYR A 168 -9.07 18.11 32.03
C TYR A 168 -9.97 17.20 32.89
N ILE A 169 -9.80 17.18 34.22
CA ILE A 169 -10.53 16.26 35.11
C ILE A 169 -12.06 16.31 34.97
N PRO A 170 -12.74 17.48 35.04
CA PRO A 170 -14.20 17.53 34.92
C PRO A 170 -14.68 17.03 33.56
N GLU A 171 -14.03 17.44 32.48
CA GLU A 171 -14.37 16.99 31.12
C GLU A 171 -14.09 15.49 30.93
N LEU A 172 -13.01 14.97 31.53
CA LEU A 172 -12.71 13.55 31.51
C LEU A 172 -13.79 12.75 32.22
N ALA A 173 -14.24 13.19 33.39
CA ALA A 173 -15.34 12.55 34.12
C ALA A 173 -16.63 12.51 33.28
N PHE A 174 -16.91 13.56 32.50
CA PHE A 174 -18.03 13.60 31.56
C PHE A 174 -17.84 12.64 30.38
N ARG A 175 -16.67 12.64 29.73
CA ARG A 175 -16.40 11.83 28.52
C ARG A 175 -16.31 10.33 28.80
N VAL A 176 -15.64 9.92 29.87
CA VAL A 176 -15.37 8.49 30.15
C VAL A 176 -16.20 7.94 31.30
N GLY A 177 -16.80 8.79 32.14
CA GLY A 177 -17.51 8.42 33.35
C GLY A 177 -16.62 8.42 34.60
N LYS A 178 -17.24 8.71 35.76
CA LYS A 178 -16.54 8.82 37.05
C LYS A 178 -15.81 7.53 37.44
N ASP A 179 -16.42 6.36 37.25
CA ASP A 179 -15.80 5.08 37.61
C ASP A 179 -14.50 4.83 36.84
N ARG A 180 -14.47 5.20 35.56
CA ARG A 180 -13.28 5.06 34.72
C ARG A 180 -12.19 6.06 35.12
N LEU A 181 -12.58 7.27 35.51
CA LEU A 181 -11.64 8.25 36.07
C LEU A 181 -11.02 7.73 37.39
N ILE A 182 -11.84 7.18 38.28
CA ILE A 182 -11.35 6.56 39.53
C ILE A 182 -10.40 5.41 39.21
N TRP A 183 -10.76 4.54 38.26
CA TRP A 183 -9.91 3.46 37.82
C TRP A 183 -8.57 3.95 37.25
N LEU A 184 -8.57 5.01 36.42
CA LEU A 184 -7.34 5.60 35.86
C LEU A 184 -6.41 6.15 36.94
N ASN A 185 -6.96 6.64 38.05
CA ASN A 185 -6.17 7.14 39.17
C ASN A 185 -5.54 6.03 40.02
N ASN A 186 -6.17 4.86 40.06
CA ASN A 186 -5.75 3.73 40.92
C ASN A 186 -5.08 2.58 40.15
N HIS A 187 -4.98 2.67 38.82
CA HIS A 187 -4.40 1.61 37.99
C HIS A 187 -2.89 1.39 38.25
N PRO A 188 -2.37 0.15 38.17
CA PRO A 188 -0.93 -0.10 38.20
C PRO A 188 -0.17 0.75 37.17
N ARG A 189 0.94 1.34 37.61
CA ARG A 189 1.65 2.35 36.82
C ARG A 189 2.49 1.77 35.69
N SER A 190 3.04 0.57 35.88
CA SER A 190 4.00 -0.04 34.97
C SER A 190 3.41 -1.21 34.18
N ARG A 191 3.76 -1.26 32.89
CA ARG A 191 3.51 -2.41 32.02
C ARG A 191 4.62 -2.53 30.99
N THR A 192 5.05 -3.76 30.72
CA THR A 192 5.96 -4.08 29.61
C THR A 192 5.15 -4.48 28.37
N TYR A 193 5.70 -4.18 27.20
CA TYR A 193 5.08 -4.49 25.92
C TYR A 193 6.01 -5.37 25.09
N THR A 194 5.46 -6.42 24.49
CA THR A 194 6.16 -7.27 23.53
C THR A 194 6.17 -6.61 22.13
N PRO A 195 7.21 -6.82 21.30
CA PRO A 195 7.23 -6.33 19.92
C PRO A 195 5.97 -6.68 19.11
N GLU A 196 5.47 -7.91 19.25
CA GLU A 196 4.34 -8.47 18.50
C GLU A 196 3.03 -7.74 18.85
N TYR A 197 2.84 -7.45 20.14
CA TYR A 197 1.72 -6.65 20.64
C TYR A 197 1.73 -5.24 20.06
N LEU A 198 2.89 -4.58 20.02
CA LEU A 198 3.02 -3.23 19.45
C LEU A 198 2.73 -3.23 17.94
N ASP A 199 3.27 -4.19 17.20
CA ASP A 199 3.03 -4.32 15.77
C ASP A 199 1.54 -4.62 15.48
N ARG A 200 0.89 -5.45 16.30
CA ARG A 200 -0.55 -5.72 16.22
C ARG A 200 -1.36 -4.46 16.49
N MET A 201 -1.04 -3.71 17.56
CA MET A 201 -1.71 -2.46 17.91
C MET A 201 -1.58 -1.42 16.80
N LYS A 202 -0.35 -1.19 16.31
CA LYS A 202 -0.10 -0.30 15.17
C LYS A 202 -0.94 -0.67 13.96
N ARG A 203 -1.00 -1.96 13.60
CA ARG A 203 -1.80 -2.44 12.46
C ARG A 203 -3.30 -2.19 12.65
N ILE A 204 -3.85 -2.49 13.83
CA ILE A 204 -5.28 -2.28 14.15
C ILE A 204 -5.63 -0.80 14.07
N PHE A 205 -4.86 0.05 14.75
CA PHE A 205 -5.16 1.47 14.81
C PHE A 205 -4.93 2.17 13.46
N SER A 206 -3.96 1.73 12.65
CA SER A 206 -3.81 2.23 11.27
C SER A 206 -5.07 1.97 10.44
N LYS A 207 -5.66 0.77 10.53
CA LYS A 207 -6.93 0.45 9.85
C LYS A 207 -8.08 1.31 10.38
N LYS A 208 -8.16 1.50 11.70
CA LYS A 208 -9.17 2.38 12.32
C LYS A 208 -9.04 3.83 11.82
N CYS A 209 -7.82 4.37 11.75
CA CYS A 209 -7.55 5.69 11.19
C CYS A 209 -8.05 5.81 9.75
N SER A 210 -7.73 4.85 8.88
CA SER A 210 -8.18 4.87 7.49
C SER A 210 -9.70 4.83 7.37
N ARG A 211 -10.38 4.06 8.22
CA ARG A 211 -11.85 3.99 8.24
C ARG A 211 -12.47 5.29 8.73
N LEU A 212 -11.98 5.84 9.85
CA LEU A 212 -12.49 7.10 10.40
C LEU A 212 -12.26 8.28 9.46
N MET A 213 -11.10 8.35 8.82
CA MET A 213 -10.81 9.39 7.84
C MET A 213 -11.82 9.38 6.70
N LYS A 214 -12.08 8.21 6.09
CA LYS A 214 -13.12 8.08 5.05
C LYS A 214 -14.52 8.47 5.53
N LEU A 215 -14.88 8.13 6.77
CA LEU A 215 -16.17 8.50 7.34
C LEU A 215 -16.28 10.01 7.56
N ILE A 216 -15.23 10.64 8.09
CA ILE A 216 -15.19 12.09 8.28
C ILE A 216 -15.23 12.80 6.93
N ASP A 217 -14.41 12.37 5.96
CA ASP A 217 -14.41 12.94 4.61
C ASP A 217 -15.79 12.84 3.96
N GLY A 218 -16.46 11.68 4.08
CA GLY A 218 -17.82 11.49 3.56
C GLY A 218 -18.89 12.33 4.27
N LEU A 219 -18.77 12.51 5.59
CA LEU A 219 -19.67 13.39 6.36
C LEU A 219 -19.46 14.86 5.98
N VAL A 220 -18.20 15.30 5.83
CA VAL A 220 -17.88 16.68 5.44
C VAL A 220 -18.42 16.98 4.05
N VAL A 221 -18.23 16.06 3.09
CA VAL A 221 -18.80 16.19 1.73
C VAL A 221 -20.34 16.29 1.78
N GLY A 222 -21.00 15.42 2.54
CA GLY A 222 -22.46 15.49 2.69
C GLY A 222 -22.97 16.79 3.33
N MET A 223 -22.23 17.37 4.28
CA MET A 223 -22.59 18.65 4.91
C MET A 223 -22.41 19.85 3.96
N VAL A 224 -21.38 19.86 3.11
CA VAL A 224 -21.23 20.93 2.11
C VAL A 224 -22.29 20.82 1.01
N ASP A 225 -22.63 19.60 0.59
CA ASP A 225 -23.69 19.38 -0.40
C ASP A 225 -25.09 19.81 0.13
N GLU A 226 -25.35 19.63 1.43
CA GLU A 226 -26.62 20.06 2.07
C GLU A 226 -26.68 21.58 2.31
N LEU A 227 -25.54 22.23 2.59
CA LEU A 227 -25.44 23.68 2.70
C LEU A 227 -25.54 24.38 1.33
N ASP A 228 -25.00 23.77 0.27
CA ASP A 228 -25.16 24.27 -1.11
C ASP A 228 -26.60 24.06 -1.62
N TYR A 229 -27.37 23.12 -1.05
CA TYR A 229 -28.79 22.95 -1.36
C TYR A 229 -29.71 23.93 -0.60
N GLN A 230 -29.28 24.43 0.56
CA GLN A 230 -30.00 25.46 1.31
C GLN A 230 -29.45 26.86 1.04
N GLN A 231 -29.77 27.43 -0.13
CA GLN A 231 -30.15 28.84 -0.43
C GLN A 231 -29.89 29.15 -1.93
N PRO A 232 -30.83 29.76 -2.69
CA PRO A 232 -31.68 30.87 -2.23
C PRO A 232 -33.18 30.70 -2.59
N ILE A 233 -34.01 30.46 -1.58
CA ILE A 233 -35.43 30.84 -1.62
C ILE A 233 -35.63 31.90 -0.54
N ASN A 234 -35.23 33.13 -0.87
CA ASN A 234 -35.76 34.37 -0.26
C ASN A 234 -35.45 35.55 -1.18
N ARG A 235 -36.09 35.57 -2.35
CA ARG A 235 -36.49 36.80 -3.02
C ARG A 235 -38.01 36.75 -3.15
N ILE A 236 -38.69 36.83 -2.01
CA ILE A 236 -40.12 37.16 -1.99
C ILE A 236 -40.21 38.65 -2.27
N GLU A 237 -40.75 38.94 -3.45
CA GLU A 237 -41.20 40.24 -3.89
C GLU A 237 -42.06 40.91 -2.81
N TYR A 238 -41.62 42.06 -2.31
CA TYR A 238 -42.56 43.04 -1.78
C TYR A 238 -42.86 44.05 -2.88
N ALA A 239 -44.04 43.84 -3.46
CA ALA A 239 -44.72 44.75 -4.35
C ALA A 239 -45.09 46.06 -3.63
N GLY A 240 -45.24 47.15 -4.40
CA GLY A 240 -46.28 48.13 -4.11
C GLY A 240 -45.88 49.61 -4.14
N LYS A 241 -46.19 50.24 -5.29
CA LYS A 241 -46.77 51.59 -5.47
C LYS A 241 -47.07 52.44 -4.23
N LYS A 242 -46.73 53.73 -4.36
CA LYS A 242 -47.49 55.00 -4.05
C LYS A 242 -46.42 56.06 -3.72
N SER A 243 -46.42 57.29 -4.24
CA SER A 243 -47.41 58.17 -4.87
C SER A 243 -46.67 59.16 -5.77
#